data_AF-A0A4Y2CC75-F1
#
_entry.id   AF-A0A4Y2CC75-F1
#
_cell.length_a   1.000
_cell.length_b   1.000
_cell.length_c   1.000
_cell.angle_alpha   90.00
_cell.angle_beta   90.00
_cell.angle_gamma   90.00
#
_symmetry.space_group_name_H-M   'P 1'
#
loop_
_entity.id
_entity.type
_entity.pdbx_description
1 polymer ?
#
loop_
_entity_poly.entity_id
_entity_poly.type
_entity_poly.pdbx_seq_one_letter_code
_entity_poly.pdbx_strand_id
1 'polypeptide(L)'
;MHCEATSMTAIVKVITPFRGRLYALGHPYECYAVSVRANGEVALTMPLHGRTCGTKNLGNGTFVNSVVVQHHPFVLRSTDRRIDVACDYEEVQRKLRGGKQVLEG
;
A
#
# COMPACT_ATOMS: atom_id res chain seq x y z
N MET A 1 -2.87 7.77 -5.90
CA MET A 1 -2.13 6.61 -5.38
C MET A 1 -0.74 6.59 -5.97
N HIS A 2 0.25 6.06 -5.27
CA HIS A 2 1.61 5.93 -5.77
C HIS A 2 2.13 4.50 -5.59
N CYS A 3 2.73 3.94 -6.63
CA CYS A 3 3.32 2.61 -6.63
C CYS A 3 4.84 2.79 -6.72
N GLU A 4 5.53 2.53 -5.62
CA GLU A 4 6.99 2.55 -5.52
C GLU A 4 7.54 1.14 -5.69
N ALA A 5 8.86 1.00 -5.92
CA ALA A 5 9.49 -0.29 -6.16
C ALA A 5 9.29 -1.33 -5.03
N THR A 6 9.08 -0.89 -3.79
CA THR A 6 8.96 -1.76 -2.61
C THR A 6 7.72 -1.49 -1.76
N SER A 7 6.91 -0.48 -2.13
CA SER A 7 5.70 -0.12 -1.37
C SER A 7 4.64 0.51 -2.28
N MET A 8 3.39 0.49 -1.81
CA MET A 8 2.28 1.19 -2.43
C MET A 8 1.68 2.18 -1.43
N THR A 9 1.39 3.39 -1.87
CA THR A 9 0.85 4.46 -1.03
C THR A 9 -0.56 4.83 -1.48
N ALA A 10 -1.54 4.54 -0.63
CA ALA A 10 -2.91 5.00 -0.79
C ALA A 10 -3.02 6.44 -0.27
N ILE A 11 -3.50 7.36 -1.09
CA ILE A 11 -3.73 8.76 -0.71
C ILE A 11 -5.22 9.02 -0.85
N VAL A 12 -5.85 9.42 0.25
CA VAL A 12 -7.29 9.68 0.32
C VAL A 12 -7.52 11.09 0.81
N LYS A 13 -8.41 11.82 0.13
CA LYS A 13 -8.85 13.14 0.55
C LYS A 13 -9.99 13.01 1.55
N VAL A 14 -9.84 13.66 2.70
CA VAL A 14 -10.82 13.68 3.80
C VAL A 14 -11.24 15.12 4.10
N ILE A 15 -12.42 15.27 4.69
CA ILE A 15 -12.92 16.57 5.13
C ILE A 15 -12.25 16.93 6.46
N THR A 16 -11.71 18.14 6.57
CA THR A 16 -11.09 18.64 7.79
C THR A 16 -12.14 19.28 8.72
N PRO A 17 -12.04 19.09 10.05
CA PRO A 17 -11.06 18.28 10.77
C PRO A 17 -11.39 16.78 10.70
N PHE A 18 -10.42 15.96 10.28
CA PHE A 18 -10.56 14.50 10.27
C PHE A 18 -9.98 13.92 11.56
N ARG A 19 -10.84 13.27 12.36
CA ARG A 19 -10.47 12.57 13.61
C ARG A 19 -10.53 11.05 13.47
N GLY A 20 -10.61 10.60 12.23
CA GLY A 20 -10.69 9.20 11.87
C GLY A 20 -9.34 8.55 11.73
N ARG A 21 -9.33 7.38 11.09
CA ARG A 21 -8.11 6.67 10.70
C ARG A 21 -8.29 6.02 9.33
N LEU A 22 -7.20 5.94 8.58
CA LEU A 22 -7.08 5.15 7.38
C LEU A 22 -6.25 3.91 7.73
N TYR A 23 -6.75 2.70 7.48
CA TYR A 23 -6.01 1.47 7.83
C TYR A 23 -6.11 0.40 6.75
N ALA A 24 -5.11 -0.48 6.70
CA ALA A 24 -5.16 -1.66 5.84
C ALA A 24 -6.06 -2.72 6.49
N LEU A 25 -6.99 -3.27 5.71
CA LEU A 25 -7.99 -4.23 6.19
C LEU A 25 -7.34 -5.50 6.74
N GLY A 26 -6.21 -5.92 6.19
CA GLY A 26 -5.48 -7.10 6.67
C GLY A 26 -4.86 -6.91 8.06
N HIS A 27 -4.43 -5.69 8.38
CA HIS A 27 -3.72 -5.37 9.62
C HIS A 27 -4.20 -4.01 10.19
N PRO A 28 -5.44 -3.95 10.69
CA PRO A 28 -6.09 -2.69 11.06
C PRO A 28 -5.46 -1.97 12.27
N TYR A 29 -4.73 -2.70 13.11
CA TYR A 29 -4.08 -2.16 14.31
C TYR A 29 -2.60 -1.84 14.11
N GLU A 30 -1.94 -2.46 13.11
CA GLU A 30 -0.50 -2.32 12.87
C GLU A 30 -0.21 -1.41 11.67
N CYS A 31 -1.11 -1.38 10.68
CA CYS A 31 -0.94 -0.64 9.44
C CYS A 31 -2.05 0.40 9.29
N TYR A 32 -1.84 1.57 9.90
CA TYR A 32 -2.80 2.66 9.88
C TYR A 32 -2.12 4.04 9.84
N ALA A 33 -2.88 5.04 9.40
CA ALA A 33 -2.52 6.44 9.36
C ALA A 33 -3.63 7.28 10.00
N VAL A 34 -3.24 8.19 10.89
CA VAL A 34 -4.12 9.17 11.56
C VAL A 34 -3.78 10.62 11.20
N SER A 35 -2.60 10.84 10.62
CA SER A 35 -2.12 12.17 10.26
C SER A 35 -2.75 12.65 8.95
N VAL A 36 -3.25 13.88 8.99
CA VAL A 36 -3.86 14.55 7.84
C VAL A 36 -2.93 15.68 7.43
N ARG A 37 -2.56 15.71 6.16
CA ARG A 37 -1.75 16.77 5.56
C ARG A 37 -2.57 18.07 5.48
N ALA A 38 -1.88 19.21 5.30
CA ALA A 38 -2.51 20.53 5.25
C ALA A 38 -3.59 20.67 4.14
N ASN A 39 -3.48 19.88 3.07
CA ASN A 39 -4.43 19.82 1.96
C ASN A 39 -5.63 18.88 2.20
N GLY A 40 -5.78 18.32 3.40
CA GLY A 40 -6.83 17.38 3.75
C GLY A 40 -6.58 15.96 3.24
N GLU A 41 -5.33 15.58 2.96
CA GLU A 41 -5.00 14.23 2.52
C GLU A 41 -4.46 13.36 3.65
N VAL A 42 -4.89 12.11 3.68
CA VAL A 42 -4.31 11.05 4.51
C VAL A 42 -3.60 10.08 3.58
N ALA A 43 -2.34 9.77 3.88
CA ALA A 43 -1.54 8.84 3.11
C ALA A 43 -1.18 7.62 3.96
N LEU A 44 -1.42 6.42 3.44
CA LEU A 44 -1.03 5.16 4.03
C LEU A 44 -0.08 4.42 3.10
N THR A 45 1.17 4.26 3.51
CA THR A 45 2.18 3.49 2.80
C THR A 45 2.15 2.04 3.28
N MET A 46 1.95 1.11 2.34
CA MET A 46 1.86 -0.32 2.58
C MET A 46 3.04 -1.01 1.85
N PRO A 47 3.92 -1.73 2.56
CA PRO A 47 4.97 -2.51 1.92
C PRO A 47 4.40 -3.58 0.98
N LEU A 48 5.08 -3.84 -0.15
CA LEU A 48 4.70 -4.92 -1.08
C LEU A 48 5.00 -6.31 -0.52
N HIS A 49 6.02 -6.39 0.33
CA HIS A 49 6.51 -7.62 0.93
C HIS A 49 6.34 -7.59 2.45
N GLY A 50 6.29 -8.77 3.05
CA GLY A 50 6.11 -8.94 4.49
C GLY A 50 4.64 -9.04 4.90
N ARG A 51 4.43 -9.20 6.21
CA ARG A 51 3.10 -9.40 6.80
C ARG A 51 2.52 -8.13 7.42
N THR A 52 3.25 -7.03 7.42
CA THR A 52 2.91 -5.84 8.23
C THR A 52 1.62 -5.13 7.82
N CYS A 53 1.28 -5.14 6.53
CA CYS A 53 0.08 -4.45 6.00
C CYS A 53 -0.87 -5.38 5.23
N GLY A 54 -0.59 -6.69 5.17
CA GLY A 54 -1.46 -7.65 4.48
C GLY A 54 -1.57 -7.47 2.97
N THR A 55 -0.58 -6.83 2.33
CA THR A 55 -0.50 -6.69 0.87
C THR A 55 -0.39 -8.08 0.25
N LYS A 56 -1.23 -8.36 -0.74
CA LYS A 56 -1.28 -9.64 -1.44
C LYS A 56 -0.62 -9.50 -2.80
N ASN A 57 0.26 -10.43 -3.15
CA ASN A 57 0.76 -10.60 -4.51
C ASN A 57 -0.17 -11.57 -5.25
N LEU A 58 -0.80 -11.13 -6.34
CA LEU A 58 -1.70 -11.95 -7.15
C LEU A 58 -0.97 -12.77 -8.22
N GLY A 59 0.35 -12.64 -8.32
CA GLY A 59 1.14 -13.16 -9.44
C GLY A 59 1.23 -12.13 -10.57
N ASN A 60 2.16 -12.36 -11.51
CA ASN A 60 2.37 -11.53 -12.70
C ASN A 60 2.75 -10.07 -12.43
N GLY A 61 3.32 -9.77 -11.26
CA GLY A 61 3.70 -8.41 -10.87
C GLY A 61 2.55 -7.56 -10.31
N THR A 62 1.35 -8.12 -10.11
CA THR A 62 0.22 -7.41 -9.51
C THR A 62 0.20 -7.55 -7.99
N PHE A 63 0.20 -6.43 -7.29
CA PHE A 63 0.01 -6.36 -5.83
C PHE A 63 -1.29 -5.65 -5.49
N VAL A 64 -2.04 -6.18 -4.51
CA VAL A 64 -3.33 -5.63 -4.09
C VAL A 64 -3.43 -5.49 -2.57
N ASN A 65 -4.19 -4.49 -2.12
CA ASN A 65 -4.57 -4.32 -0.73
C ASN A 65 -5.97 -3.68 -0.66
N SER A 66 -6.59 -3.70 0.51
CA SER A 66 -7.86 -3.04 0.78
C SER A 66 -7.65 -2.11 1.96
N VAL A 67 -7.90 -0.82 1.78
CA VAL A 67 -7.81 0.17 2.84
C VAL A 67 -9.19 0.63 3.26
N VAL A 68 -9.38 0.93 4.54
CA VAL A 68 -10.65 1.41 5.08
C VAL A 68 -10.45 2.80 5.64
N VAL A 69 -11.27 3.73 5.17
CA VAL A 69 -11.38 5.08 5.70
C VAL A 69 -12.47 5.06 6.77
N GLN A 70 -12.06 5.17 8.03
CA GLN A 70 -12.97 5.28 9.15
C GLN A 70 -13.04 6.74 9.60
N HIS A 71 -14.22 7.34 9.60
CA HIS A 71 -14.38 8.77 9.94
C HIS A 71 -14.42 9.03 11.45
N HIS A 72 -14.79 8.03 12.25
CA HIS A 72 -14.91 8.16 13.71
C HIS A 72 -13.90 7.26 14.44
N PRO A 73 -13.17 7.75 15.45
CA PRO A 73 -12.03 7.01 16.03
C PRO A 73 -12.41 5.71 16.75
N PHE A 74 -13.64 5.61 17.29
CA PHE A 74 -14.05 4.49 18.15
C PHE A 74 -15.24 3.68 17.64
N VAL A 75 -15.98 4.18 16.65
CA VAL A 75 -17.27 3.61 16.27
C VAL A 75 -17.23 3.35 14.78
N LEU A 76 -17.46 2.10 14.40
CA LEU A 76 -17.70 1.75 13.01
C LEU A 76 -19.02 2.40 12.60
N ARG A 77 -18.98 3.26 11.59
CA ARG A 77 -20.17 3.93 11.05
C ARG A 77 -20.46 3.41 9.66
N SER A 78 -21.72 3.48 9.24
CA SER A 78 -22.12 3.18 7.85
C SER A 78 -21.41 4.05 6.81
N THR A 79 -20.76 5.15 7.24
CA THR A 79 -19.91 6.03 6.43
C THR A 79 -18.50 5.50 6.21
N ASP A 80 -18.10 4.40 6.85
CA ASP A 80 -16.78 3.82 6.67
C ASP A 80 -16.69 3.23 5.27
N ARG A 81 -15.67 3.63 4.51
CA ARG A 81 -15.52 3.26 3.11
C ARG A 81 -14.31 2.37 2.94
N ARG A 82 -14.54 1.18 2.38
CA ARG A 82 -13.49 0.30 1.88
C ARG A 82 -13.10 0.75 0.47
N ILE A 83 -11.80 0.83 0.23
CA ILE A 83 -11.19 1.17 -1.04
C ILE A 83 -10.19 0.06 -1.36
N ASP A 84 -10.42 -0.66 -2.44
CA ASP A 84 -9.47 -1.65 -2.94
C ASP A 84 -8.43 -0.94 -3.82
N VAL A 85 -7.15 -1.22 -3.59
CA VAL A 85 -6.02 -0.61 -4.30
C VAL A 85 -5.15 -1.70 -4.92
N ALA A 86 -4.69 -1.46 -6.14
CA ALA A 86 -3.85 -2.39 -6.90
C ALA A 86 -2.72 -1.64 -7.60
N CYS A 87 -1.51 -2.21 -7.58
CA CYS A 87 -0.37 -1.74 -8.35
C CYS A 87 0.11 -2.88 -9.24
N ASP A 88 0.16 -2.64 -10.54
CA ASP A 88 0.74 -3.54 -11.52
C ASP A 88 2.17 -3.11 -11.82
N TYR A 89 3.12 -4.03 -11.62
CA TYR A 89 4.53 -3.81 -11.92
C TYR A 89 4.91 -4.61 -13.16
N GLU A 90 5.41 -3.95 -14.19
CA GLU A 90 6.01 -4.64 -15.33
C GLU A 90 7.24 -5.43 -14.86
N GLU A 91 7.23 -6.75 -15.06
CA GLU A 91 8.42 -7.56 -14.85
C GLU A 91 9.49 -7.14 -15.86
N VAL A 92 10.40 -6.26 -15.43
CA VAL A 92 11.61 -5.99 -16.19
C VAL A 92 12.41 -7.30 -16.20
N GLN A 93 12.35 -8.01 -17.32
CA GLN A 93 13.20 -9.15 -17.64
C GLN A 93 14.67 -8.73 -17.46
N ARG A 94 15.22 -8.93 -16.26
CA ARG A 94 16.64 -8.75 -16.00
C ARG A 94 17.36 -9.88 -16.72
N LYS A 95 17.73 -9.65 -17.98
CA LYS A 95 18.71 -10.49 -18.68
C LYS A 95 20.02 -10.37 -17.90
N LEU A 96 20.29 -11.35 -17.04
CA LEU A 96 21.61 -11.56 -16.48
C LEU A 96 22.53 -11.87 -17.67
N ARG A 97 23.25 -10.88 -18.21
CA ARG A 97 24.35 -11.13 -19.12
C ARG A 97 25.49 -11.72 -18.29
N GLY A 98 25.49 -13.04 -18.16
CA GLY A 98 26.62 -13.80 -17.60
C GLY A 98 27.85 -13.59 -18.48
N GLY A 99 28.76 -12.71 -18.05
CA GLY A 99 30.03 -12.45 -18.72
C GLY A 99 31.16 -13.27 -18.11
N LYS A 100 31.89 -13.94 -19.00
CA LYS A 100 33.16 -14.68 -18.85
C LYS A 100 33.11 -16.11 -18.31
N GLN A 101 33.23 -17.07 -19.25
CA GLN A 101 34.07 -18.25 -19.02
C GLN A 101 35.53 -17.78 -19.05
N VAL A 102 36.25 -17.96 -17.94
CA VAL A 102 37.71 -17.92 -17.92
C VAL A 102 38.14 -19.38 -18.06
N LEU A 103 38.78 -19.72 -19.18
CA LEU A 103 39.41 -21.01 -19.36
C LEU A 103 40.58 -21.09 -18.37
N GLU A 104 40.50 -22.03 -17.42
CA GLU A 104 41.62 -22.43 -16.57
C GLU A 104 42.59 -23.32 -17.36
N GLY A 105 43.88 -23.08 -17.17
CA GLY A 105 44.95 -24.09 -17.30
C GLY A 105 45.55 -24.26 -18.68
#